data_AF-A0A1V8UUY3-F1
#
_entry.id   AF-A0A1V8UUY3-F1
#
_cell.length_a   1.000
_cell.length_b   1.000
_cell.length_c   1.000
_cell.angle_alpha   90.00
_cell.angle_beta   90.00
_cell.angle_gamma   90.00
#
_symmetry.space_group_name_H-M   'P 1'
#
loop_
_entity.id
_entity.type
_entity.pdbx_description
1 polymer ?
#
loop_
_entity_poly.entity_id
_entity_poly.type
_entity_poly.pdbx_seq_one_letter_code
_entity_poly.pdbx_strand_id
1 'polypeptide(L)'
;MPQNEYIERFTKQHGKRLDHEERTRKRTAREGHHASKKAQNYRGLRAKLYQETRRKEKIQMKKQIRQQEEKNVKSNEPAAPSTTPLPSYLLDRSNQGNAKALSSAIKNKRNEKAAKFSVPLPKVRGIAEEEMFKVVKTGKKTAKKSWKRMITKPTFVGPDFTRRPVKYERFIRPMGLRYKKCNVTHPELGVTVQLPIISVKKNPQNPMYTQLGVLTKGTIIEVNVSELGLVTAGGKVVWGRWAQITNNCENDGCVNA
;
A
#
# COMPACT_ATOMS: atom_id res chain seq x y z
N MET A 1 -43.83 18.08 1.65
CA MET A 1 -42.83 17.98 0.57
C MET A 1 -43.49 18.39 -0.73
N PRO A 2 -42.81 19.15 -1.61
CA PRO A 2 -43.36 19.41 -2.92
C PRO A 2 -43.48 18.09 -3.71
N GLN A 3 -44.59 17.95 -4.45
CA GLN A 3 -44.98 16.70 -5.11
C GLN A 3 -44.46 16.65 -6.55
N ASN A 4 -43.90 15.50 -6.96
CA ASN A 4 -43.40 15.24 -8.32
C ASN A 4 -42.31 16.23 -8.81
N GLU A 5 -42.05 16.27 -10.12
CA GLU A 5 -41.12 17.20 -10.79
C GLU A 5 -41.78 18.56 -11.11
N TYR A 6 -42.23 19.24 -10.06
CA TYR A 6 -42.95 20.50 -10.18
C TYR A 6 -42.15 21.62 -10.88
N ILE A 7 -40.81 21.63 -10.78
CA ILE A 7 -39.93 22.62 -11.46
C ILE A 7 -39.89 22.39 -12.97
N GLU A 8 -39.80 21.14 -13.41
CA GLU A 8 -39.82 20.82 -14.84
C GLU A 8 -41.20 21.14 -15.43
N ARG A 9 -42.27 20.78 -14.71
CA ARG A 9 -43.65 21.12 -15.07
C ARG A 9 -43.84 22.64 -15.21
N PHE A 10 -43.37 23.42 -14.24
CA PHE A 10 -43.41 24.88 -14.30
C PHE A 10 -42.65 25.42 -15.50
N THR A 11 -41.47 24.86 -15.80
CA THR A 11 -40.67 25.26 -16.97
C THR A 11 -41.35 24.92 -18.29
N LYS A 12 -42.09 23.80 -18.37
CA LYS A 12 -42.88 23.42 -19.56
C LYS A 12 -44.10 24.33 -19.75
N GLN A 13 -44.74 24.76 -18.67
CA GLN A 13 -45.95 25.59 -18.71
C GLN A 13 -45.67 27.08 -18.89
N HIS A 14 -44.64 27.61 -18.21
CA HIS A 14 -44.35 29.04 -18.15
C HIS A 14 -43.01 29.41 -18.80
N GLY A 15 -42.28 28.42 -19.31
CA GLY A 15 -40.96 28.64 -19.89
C GLY A 15 -39.88 28.90 -18.85
N LYS A 16 -38.71 29.30 -19.33
CA LYS A 16 -37.63 29.85 -18.50
C LYS A 16 -37.72 31.37 -18.51
N ARG A 17 -36.96 32.00 -17.62
CA ARG A 17 -36.75 33.45 -17.65
C ARG A 17 -36.29 33.89 -19.04
N LEU A 18 -36.84 34.99 -19.55
CA LEU A 18 -36.60 35.47 -20.92
C LEU A 18 -35.11 35.70 -21.24
N ASP A 19 -34.30 36.09 -20.24
CA ASP A 19 -32.86 36.33 -20.37
C ASP A 19 -31.99 35.08 -20.14
N HIS A 20 -32.59 33.90 -19.92
CA HIS A 20 -31.87 32.70 -19.52
C HIS A 20 -30.81 32.28 -20.55
N GLU A 21 -31.20 32.18 -21.82
CA GLU A 21 -30.32 31.74 -22.90
C GLU A 21 -29.18 32.72 -23.16
N GLU A 22 -29.47 34.02 -23.10
CA GLU A 22 -28.42 35.04 -23.22
C GLU A 22 -27.41 34.94 -22.08
N ARG A 23 -27.89 34.75 -20.85
CA ARG A 23 -27.04 34.68 -19.66
C ARG A 23 -26.20 33.41 -19.64
N THR A 24 -26.75 32.26 -20.05
CA THR A 24 -25.99 31.01 -20.17
C THR A 24 -24.93 31.12 -21.25
N ARG A 25 -25.26 31.62 -22.44
CA ARG A 25 -24.31 31.88 -23.53
C ARG A 25 -23.19 32.84 -23.10
N LYS A 26 -23.52 33.96 -22.45
CA LYS A 26 -22.52 34.92 -21.94
C LYS A 26 -21.67 34.32 -20.81
N ARG A 27 -22.18 33.33 -20.07
CA ARG A 27 -21.42 32.64 -19.01
C ARG A 27 -20.40 31.66 -19.61
N THR A 28 -20.82 30.82 -20.55
CA THR A 28 -19.93 29.87 -21.23
C THR A 28 -18.83 30.58 -22.02
N ALA A 29 -19.17 31.67 -22.73
CA ALA A 29 -18.18 32.47 -23.44
C ALA A 29 -17.11 33.08 -22.51
N ARG A 30 -17.49 33.53 -21.30
CA ARG A 30 -16.54 34.11 -20.33
C ARG A 30 -15.73 33.06 -19.55
N GLU A 31 -16.09 31.79 -19.65
CA GLU A 31 -15.51 30.73 -18.83
C GLU A 31 -14.01 30.56 -19.10
N GLY A 32 -13.57 30.63 -20.36
CA GLY A 32 -12.15 30.55 -20.73
C GLY A 32 -11.31 31.67 -20.09
N HIS A 33 -11.80 32.91 -20.14
CA HIS A 33 -11.14 34.05 -19.49
C HIS A 33 -11.14 33.92 -17.96
N HIS A 34 -12.27 33.51 -17.38
CA HIS A 34 -12.35 33.26 -15.94
C HIS A 34 -11.39 32.14 -15.51
N ALA A 35 -11.23 31.09 -16.30
CA ALA A 35 -10.33 30.00 -16.02
C ALA A 35 -8.86 30.46 -16.02
N SER A 36 -8.47 31.26 -17.01
CA SER A 36 -7.13 31.86 -17.07
C SER A 36 -6.89 32.81 -15.88
N LYS A 37 -7.85 33.70 -15.59
CA LYS A 37 -7.80 34.62 -14.46
C LYS A 37 -7.66 33.88 -13.13
N LYS A 38 -8.41 32.80 -12.92
CA LYS A 38 -8.31 31.96 -11.72
C LYS A 38 -6.94 31.29 -11.61
N ALA A 39 -6.39 30.79 -12.73
CA ALA A 39 -5.07 30.17 -12.76
C ALA A 39 -3.96 31.14 -12.30
N GLN A 40 -4.00 32.39 -12.77
CA GLN A 40 -2.99 33.40 -12.48
C GLN A 40 -3.11 34.00 -11.07
N ASN A 41 -4.34 34.12 -10.56
CA ASN A 41 -4.61 34.88 -9.33
C ASN A 41 -4.83 34.02 -8.08
N TYR A 42 -5.15 32.73 -8.22
CA TYR A 42 -5.22 31.86 -7.05
C TYR A 42 -3.83 31.70 -6.43
N ARG A 43 -3.77 31.70 -5.10
CA ARG A 43 -2.54 31.56 -4.31
C ARG A 43 -2.65 30.38 -3.34
N GLY A 44 -1.50 29.87 -2.90
CA GLY A 44 -1.43 28.81 -1.89
C GLY A 44 -2.11 27.50 -2.29
N LEU A 45 -2.79 26.85 -1.33
CA LEU A 45 -3.47 25.56 -1.54
C LEU A 45 -4.54 25.62 -2.63
N ARG A 46 -5.26 26.75 -2.73
CA ARG A 46 -6.32 26.94 -3.73
C ARG A 46 -5.78 26.91 -5.16
N ALA A 47 -4.57 27.45 -5.38
CA ALA A 47 -3.89 27.37 -6.68
C ALA A 47 -3.50 25.93 -7.02
N LYS A 48 -2.94 25.21 -6.03
CA LYS A 48 -2.53 23.81 -6.19
C LYS A 48 -3.71 22.90 -6.56
N LEU A 49 -4.81 23.00 -5.82
CA LEU A 49 -6.04 22.23 -6.08
C LEU A 49 -6.60 22.56 -7.46
N TYR A 50 -6.66 23.85 -7.83
CA TYR A 50 -7.15 24.26 -9.14
C TYR A 50 -6.28 23.74 -10.30
N GLN A 51 -4.96 23.72 -10.15
CA GLN A 51 -4.08 23.15 -11.18
C GLN A 51 -4.20 21.63 -11.25
N GLU A 52 -4.41 20.96 -10.11
CA GLU A 52 -4.63 19.51 -10.07
C GLU A 52 -5.93 19.12 -10.77
N THR A 53 -7.04 19.84 -10.54
CA THR A 53 -8.31 19.59 -11.25
C THR A 53 -8.13 19.79 -12.75
N ARG A 54 -7.49 20.88 -13.19
CA ARG A 54 -7.19 21.12 -14.61
C ARG A 54 -6.30 20.06 -15.22
N ARG A 55 -5.32 19.52 -14.48
CA ARG A 55 -4.49 18.38 -14.93
C ARG A 55 -5.36 17.13 -15.15
N LYS A 56 -6.26 16.81 -14.21
CA LYS A 56 -7.17 15.66 -14.33
C LYS A 56 -8.10 15.78 -15.54
N GLU A 57 -8.72 16.95 -15.72
CA GLU A 57 -9.58 17.25 -16.88
C GLU A 57 -8.84 17.08 -18.21
N LYS A 58 -7.60 17.61 -18.32
CA LYS A 58 -6.77 17.44 -19.53
C LYS A 58 -6.44 15.97 -19.79
N ILE A 59 -6.11 15.20 -18.76
CA ILE A 59 -5.83 13.76 -18.90
C ILE A 59 -7.07 13.01 -19.36
N GLN A 60 -8.24 13.32 -18.78
CA GLN A 60 -9.51 12.69 -19.14
C GLN A 60 -9.86 12.98 -20.60
N MET A 61 -9.81 14.24 -21.04
CA MET A 61 -10.07 14.61 -22.43
C MET A 61 -9.09 13.94 -23.40
N LYS A 62 -7.79 13.89 -23.05
CA LYS A 62 -6.80 13.17 -23.87
C LYS A 62 -7.11 11.68 -24.01
N LYS A 63 -7.53 11.03 -22.92
CA LYS A 63 -7.94 9.62 -22.96
C LYS A 63 -9.19 9.41 -23.82
N GLN A 64 -10.18 10.30 -23.73
CA GLN A 64 -11.41 10.22 -24.52
C GLN A 64 -11.14 10.43 -26.01
N ILE A 65 -10.33 11.44 -26.37
CA ILE A 65 -9.91 11.68 -27.76
C ILE A 65 -9.18 10.45 -28.30
N ARG A 66 -8.20 9.94 -27.55
CA ARG A 66 -7.45 8.74 -27.93
C ARG A 66 -8.35 7.52 -28.11
N GLN A 67 -9.31 7.30 -27.22
CA GLN A 67 -10.26 6.19 -27.33
C GLN A 67 -11.16 6.33 -28.57
N GLN A 68 -11.57 7.55 -28.92
CA GLN A 68 -12.35 7.81 -30.13
C GLN A 68 -11.51 7.61 -31.40
N GLU A 69 -10.25 8.05 -31.41
CA GLU A 69 -9.30 7.83 -32.50
C GLU A 69 -8.98 6.34 -32.69
N GLU A 70 -8.70 5.62 -31.61
CA GLU A 70 -8.48 4.17 -31.60
C GLU A 70 -9.73 3.37 -32.00
N LYS A 71 -10.94 3.90 -31.79
CA LYS A 71 -12.18 3.30 -32.31
C LYS A 71 -12.32 3.49 -33.81
N ASN A 72 -11.88 4.64 -34.33
CA ASN A 72 -11.97 4.98 -35.75
C ASN A 72 -10.90 4.27 -36.59
N VAL A 73 -9.75 3.97 -35.98
CA VAL A 73 -8.75 3.08 -36.56
C VAL A 73 -9.15 1.65 -36.23
N LYS A 74 -9.58 0.87 -37.23
CA LYS A 74 -9.57 -0.59 -37.08
C LYS A 74 -8.12 -0.95 -36.79
N SER A 75 -7.80 -1.30 -35.54
CA SER A 75 -6.52 -1.94 -35.26
C SER A 75 -6.39 -3.08 -36.25
N ASN A 76 -5.24 -3.18 -36.93
CA ASN A 76 -4.86 -4.44 -37.56
C ASN A 76 -5.20 -5.54 -36.56
N GLU A 77 -5.80 -6.60 -37.07
CA GLU A 77 -6.15 -7.81 -36.33
C GLU A 77 -5.13 -8.09 -35.24
N PRO A 78 -5.57 -8.60 -34.05
CA PRO A 78 -4.67 -8.87 -32.95
C PRO A 78 -3.40 -9.49 -33.51
N ALA A 79 -2.25 -8.85 -33.24
CA ALA A 79 -0.96 -9.20 -33.83
C ALA A 79 -0.91 -10.71 -33.99
N ALA A 80 -0.84 -11.16 -35.26
CA ALA A 80 -1.02 -12.56 -35.61
C ALA A 80 -0.43 -13.42 -34.50
N PRO A 81 -1.22 -14.36 -33.90
CA PRO A 81 -0.74 -15.15 -32.79
C PRO A 81 0.65 -15.64 -33.18
N SER A 82 1.61 -15.52 -32.26
CA SER A 82 2.98 -15.99 -32.46
C SER A 82 2.93 -17.24 -33.32
N THR A 83 3.74 -17.32 -34.39
CA THR A 83 3.71 -18.40 -35.39
C THR A 83 3.67 -19.81 -34.76
N THR A 84 4.09 -19.92 -33.50
CA THR A 84 3.79 -21.01 -32.58
C THR A 84 2.62 -20.68 -31.62
N PRO A 85 1.48 -21.39 -31.71
CA PRO A 85 0.42 -21.30 -30.72
C PRO A 85 0.96 -21.70 -29.35
N LEU A 86 0.92 -20.78 -28.39
CA LEU A 86 1.22 -21.08 -27.01
C LEU A 86 -0.07 -21.56 -26.34
N PRO A 87 -0.06 -22.70 -25.63
CA PRO A 87 -1.15 -23.07 -24.75
C PRO A 87 -1.49 -21.95 -23.77
N SER A 88 -2.76 -21.82 -23.37
CA SER A 88 -3.24 -20.73 -22.52
C SER A 88 -2.44 -20.55 -21.22
N TYR A 89 -1.92 -21.63 -20.65
CA TYR A 89 -1.08 -21.65 -19.45
C TYR A 89 0.38 -21.16 -19.66
N LEU A 90 0.79 -20.86 -20.89
CA LEU A 90 2.09 -20.30 -21.26
C LEU A 90 2.01 -18.86 -21.81
N LEU A 91 0.81 -18.34 -22.09
CA LEU A 91 0.61 -16.99 -22.64
C LEU A 91 1.19 -15.90 -21.72
N ASP A 92 1.04 -16.05 -20.39
CA ASP A 92 1.50 -15.07 -19.40
C ASP A 92 2.96 -15.28 -18.94
N ARG A 93 3.68 -16.26 -19.53
CA ARG A 93 5.03 -16.67 -19.11
C ARG A 93 6.12 -16.33 -20.13
N SER A 94 5.83 -15.50 -21.13
CA SER A 94 6.73 -15.28 -22.26
C SER A 94 8.03 -14.55 -21.83
N ASN A 95 9.11 -15.31 -21.73
CA ASN A 95 10.46 -14.77 -21.77
C ASN A 95 10.81 -14.39 -23.21
N GLN A 96 11.22 -13.14 -23.45
CA GLN A 96 11.70 -12.68 -24.75
C GLN A 96 12.94 -13.51 -25.17
N GLY A 97 12.75 -14.37 -26.17
CA GLY A 97 13.82 -15.14 -26.80
C GLY A 97 14.69 -14.25 -27.68
N ASN A 98 15.71 -13.64 -27.09
CA ASN A 98 16.81 -13.03 -27.84
C ASN A 98 18.08 -13.82 -27.51
N ALA A 99 18.87 -14.24 -28.51
CA ALA A 99 20.07 -15.07 -28.30
C ALA A 99 21.14 -14.43 -27.36
N LYS A 100 21.11 -13.10 -27.16
CA LYS A 100 21.88 -12.39 -26.10
C LYS A 100 21.44 -12.74 -24.66
N ALA A 101 20.26 -13.34 -24.50
CA ALA A 101 19.74 -13.81 -23.22
C ALA A 101 20.42 -15.10 -22.74
N LEU A 102 21.05 -15.91 -23.60
CA LEU A 102 21.72 -17.16 -23.18
C LEU A 102 23.02 -16.91 -22.39
N SER A 103 23.87 -15.98 -22.84
CA SER A 103 25.08 -15.59 -22.11
C SER A 103 24.76 -14.80 -20.83
N SER A 104 23.72 -13.97 -20.90
CA SER A 104 23.12 -13.29 -19.75
C SER A 104 22.49 -14.31 -18.79
N ALA A 105 21.88 -15.39 -19.29
CA ALA A 105 21.23 -16.43 -18.49
C ALA A 105 22.23 -17.21 -17.65
N ILE A 106 23.47 -17.44 -18.10
CA ILE A 106 24.50 -18.10 -17.28
C ILE A 106 24.95 -17.22 -16.11
N LYS A 107 25.17 -15.92 -16.37
CA LYS A 107 25.46 -14.93 -15.31
C LYS A 107 24.26 -14.77 -14.37
N ASN A 108 23.06 -14.71 -14.92
CA ASN A 108 21.82 -14.68 -14.16
C ASN A 108 21.61 -15.97 -13.37
N LYS A 109 21.96 -17.16 -13.88
CA LYS A 109 21.89 -18.45 -13.14
C LYS A 109 22.84 -18.49 -11.96
N ARG A 110 24.05 -17.93 -12.11
CA ARG A 110 25.03 -17.79 -11.01
C ARG A 110 24.53 -16.81 -9.95
N ASN A 111 23.95 -15.68 -10.37
CA ASN A 111 23.34 -14.71 -9.46
C ASN A 111 22.02 -15.24 -8.83
N GLU A 112 21.24 -16.02 -9.56
CA GLU A 112 19.98 -16.65 -9.13
C GLU A 112 20.21 -17.66 -8.02
N LYS A 113 21.30 -18.45 -8.02
CA LYS A 113 21.55 -19.39 -6.91
C LYS A 113 21.66 -18.69 -5.56
N ALA A 114 22.24 -17.48 -5.52
CA ALA A 114 22.32 -16.67 -4.32
C ALA A 114 21.03 -15.87 -4.06
N ALA A 115 20.35 -15.40 -5.10
CA ALA A 115 19.13 -14.60 -5.01
C ALA A 115 17.84 -15.44 -4.81
N LYS A 116 17.85 -16.74 -5.11
CA LYS A 116 16.66 -17.61 -5.05
C LYS A 116 16.09 -17.74 -3.64
N PHE A 117 16.93 -17.60 -2.62
CA PHE A 117 16.53 -17.64 -1.21
C PHE A 117 16.72 -16.30 -0.50
N SER A 118 17.05 -15.23 -1.24
CA SER A 118 17.11 -13.90 -0.66
C SER A 118 15.69 -13.44 -0.35
N VAL A 119 15.47 -13.00 0.89
CA VAL A 119 14.22 -12.32 1.26
C VAL A 119 14.07 -11.02 0.46
N PRO A 120 12.83 -10.54 0.20
CA PRO A 120 12.58 -9.31 -0.58
C PRO A 120 13.31 -8.06 -0.05
N LEU A 121 13.49 -7.95 1.26
CA LEU A 121 14.22 -6.87 1.92
C LEU A 121 15.46 -7.44 2.65
N PRO A 122 16.61 -7.62 1.96
CA PRO A 122 17.79 -8.21 2.57
C PRO A 122 18.54 -7.25 3.50
N LYS A 123 18.51 -5.94 3.18
CA LYS A 123 19.15 -4.88 3.95
C LYS A 123 18.14 -3.80 4.26
N VAL A 124 18.00 -3.46 5.55
CA VAL A 124 17.10 -2.41 6.03
C VAL A 124 17.91 -1.36 6.79
N ARG A 125 17.37 -0.13 6.88
CA ARG A 125 17.93 0.95 7.70
C ARG A 125 18.18 0.43 9.13
N GLY A 126 19.39 0.66 9.63
CA GLY A 126 19.70 0.43 11.04
C GLY A 126 18.93 1.40 11.93
N ILE A 127 18.40 0.91 13.05
CA ILE A 127 17.71 1.74 14.04
C ILE A 127 18.60 1.84 15.27
N ALA A 128 18.84 3.07 15.71
CA ALA A 128 19.58 3.33 16.93
C ALA A 128 18.76 2.91 18.16
N GLU A 129 19.43 2.44 19.22
CA GLU A 129 18.73 2.03 20.46
C GLU A 129 17.95 3.18 21.11
N GLU A 130 18.41 4.42 20.94
CA GLU A 130 17.72 5.62 21.42
C GLU A 130 16.36 5.82 20.73
N GLU A 131 16.27 5.53 19.43
CA GLU A 131 15.01 5.61 18.67
C GLU A 131 14.01 4.53 19.12
N MET A 132 14.54 3.36 19.53
CA MET A 132 13.75 2.19 19.97
C MET A 132 13.24 2.33 21.41
N PHE A 133 14.07 2.87 22.30
CA PHE A 133 13.81 2.86 23.74
C PHE A 133 13.71 4.27 24.31
N LYS A 134 12.50 4.66 24.70
CA LYS A 134 12.27 5.86 25.49
C LYS A 134 12.62 5.62 26.96
N VAL A 135 13.42 6.49 27.54
CA VAL A 135 13.76 6.44 28.98
C VAL A 135 12.54 6.81 29.82
N VAL A 136 12.21 5.97 30.81
CA VAL A 136 11.14 6.25 31.78
C VAL A 136 11.78 6.54 33.14
N LYS A 137 11.59 7.77 33.63
CA LYS A 137 12.07 8.22 34.93
C LYS A 137 11.07 7.90 36.03
N THR A 138 11.55 7.51 37.20
CA THR A 138 10.73 7.09 38.36
C THR A 138 11.21 7.75 39.66
N GLY A 139 10.28 8.02 40.58
CA GLY A 139 10.55 8.62 41.90
C GLY A 139 9.74 9.90 42.14
N LYS A 140 9.25 10.08 43.38
CA LYS A 140 8.22 11.09 43.73
C LYS A 140 8.65 12.55 43.56
N LYS A 141 9.86 12.93 44.00
CA LYS A 141 10.27 14.34 44.08
C LYS A 141 11.15 14.82 42.92
N THR A 142 12.02 13.96 42.38
CA THR A 142 13.04 14.42 41.42
C THR A 142 13.23 13.44 40.25
N ALA A 143 12.42 12.37 40.18
CA ALA A 143 12.47 11.34 39.13
C ALA A 143 13.91 10.90 38.74
N LYS A 144 14.82 10.76 39.72
CA LYS A 144 16.26 10.50 39.49
C LYS A 144 16.54 9.11 38.90
N LYS A 145 15.63 8.14 39.07
CA LYS A 145 15.86 6.75 38.67
C LYS A 145 15.36 6.52 37.24
N SER A 146 16.26 6.20 36.32
CA SER A 146 16.00 6.06 34.88
C SER A 146 16.29 4.64 34.36
N TRP A 147 16.08 3.60 35.16
CA TRP A 147 16.44 2.22 34.77
C TRP A 147 15.43 1.56 33.81
N LYS A 148 14.21 2.11 33.69
CA LYS A 148 13.15 1.59 32.82
C LYS A 148 13.27 2.11 31.39
N ARG A 149 12.88 1.28 30.43
CA ARG A 149 12.90 1.55 28.98
C ARG A 149 11.54 1.20 28.40
N MET A 150 10.88 2.15 27.74
CA MET A 150 9.64 1.92 27.02
C MET A 150 9.94 1.73 25.54
N ILE A 151 9.41 0.67 24.94
CA ILE A 151 9.52 0.42 23.51
C ILE A 151 8.55 1.35 22.78
N THR A 152 9.07 2.11 21.83
CA THR A 152 8.32 3.10 21.02
C THR A 152 7.78 2.50 19.71
N LYS A 153 8.34 1.37 19.28
CA LYS A 153 7.94 0.68 18.05
C LYS A 153 6.84 -0.36 18.31
N PRO A 154 6.05 -0.71 17.28
CA PRO A 154 5.11 -1.82 17.32
C PRO A 154 5.74 -3.13 17.80
N THR A 155 4.98 -3.90 18.57
CA THR A 155 5.42 -5.18 19.13
C THR A 155 4.36 -6.26 18.94
N PHE A 156 4.81 -7.49 18.75
CA PHE A 156 4.02 -8.69 18.92
C PHE A 156 4.26 -9.25 20.31
N VAL A 157 3.18 -9.72 20.91
CA VAL A 157 3.18 -10.32 22.22
C VAL A 157 2.26 -11.54 22.12
N GLY A 158 2.76 -12.70 22.53
CA GLY A 158 2.00 -13.95 22.45
C GLY A 158 0.71 -13.93 23.28
N PRO A 159 -0.23 -14.86 23.00
CA PRO A 159 -1.54 -14.91 23.65
C PRO A 159 -1.44 -15.03 25.18
N ASP A 160 -0.48 -15.80 25.69
CA ASP A 160 -0.31 -16.06 27.13
C ASP A 160 0.54 -15.02 27.86
N PHE A 161 0.70 -13.83 27.29
CA PHE A 161 1.55 -12.81 27.89
C PHE A 161 0.91 -12.17 29.13
N THR A 162 1.55 -12.40 30.26
CA THR A 162 1.26 -11.71 31.51
C THR A 162 2.35 -10.69 31.82
N ARG A 163 1.98 -9.47 32.23
CA ARG A 163 2.96 -8.45 32.60
C ARG A 163 3.69 -8.87 33.88
N ARG A 164 5.01 -8.66 33.90
CA ARG A 164 5.81 -8.83 35.12
C ARG A 164 5.47 -7.74 36.14
N PRO A 165 5.65 -8.00 37.45
CA PRO A 165 5.43 -6.98 38.47
C PRO A 165 6.25 -5.71 38.19
N VAL A 166 5.67 -4.54 38.50
CA VAL A 166 6.22 -3.22 38.13
C VAL A 166 7.65 -3.00 38.64
N LYS A 167 8.02 -3.64 39.76
CA LYS A 167 9.38 -3.54 40.33
C LYS A 167 10.44 -4.27 39.50
N TYR A 168 10.07 -5.33 38.77
CA TYR A 168 10.99 -6.15 37.97
C TYR A 168 10.88 -5.87 36.46
N GLU A 169 9.84 -5.16 36.02
CA GLU A 169 9.67 -4.78 34.62
C GLU A 169 10.62 -3.64 34.22
N ARG A 170 11.68 -3.99 33.47
CA ARG A 170 12.62 -3.03 32.87
C ARG A 170 12.17 -2.55 31.49
N PHE A 171 11.81 -3.48 30.60
CA PHE A 171 11.35 -3.18 29.24
C PHE A 171 9.82 -3.17 29.20
N ILE A 172 9.25 -2.01 28.92
CA ILE A 172 7.80 -1.78 28.88
C ILE A 172 7.34 -1.86 27.43
N ARG A 173 6.42 -2.80 27.16
CA ARG A 173 5.72 -2.94 25.88
C ARG A 173 4.29 -2.40 26.03
N PRO A 174 4.02 -1.15 25.64
CA PRO A 174 2.70 -0.53 25.87
C PRO A 174 1.61 -1.24 25.07
N MET A 175 0.41 -1.37 25.64
CA MET A 175 -0.69 -2.13 25.01
C MET A 175 -1.14 -1.53 23.67
N GLY A 176 -1.11 -0.20 23.54
CA GLY A 176 -1.48 0.48 22.29
C GLY A 176 -0.54 0.21 21.11
N LEU A 177 0.64 -0.37 21.35
CA LEU A 177 1.59 -0.76 20.30
C LEU A 177 1.65 -2.29 20.11
N ARG A 178 0.72 -3.05 20.69
CA ARG A 178 0.70 -4.52 20.57
C ARG A 178 -0.20 -4.94 19.42
N TYR A 179 0.38 -5.57 18.42
CA TYR A 179 -0.32 -6.11 17.26
C TYR A 179 -0.49 -7.62 17.41
N LYS A 180 -1.65 -8.12 16.99
CA LYS A 180 -1.97 -9.56 16.96
C LYS A 180 -2.14 -10.11 15.54
N LYS A 181 -2.44 -9.22 14.58
CA LYS A 181 -2.66 -9.55 13.17
C LYS A 181 -1.77 -8.68 12.29
N CYS A 182 -1.49 -9.15 11.10
CA CYS A 182 -0.80 -8.41 10.04
C CYS A 182 -1.57 -8.57 8.72
N ASN A 183 -1.38 -7.60 7.83
CA ASN A 183 -1.90 -7.67 6.47
C ASN A 183 -0.83 -8.30 5.56
N VAL A 184 -1.10 -9.49 5.05
CA VAL A 184 -0.14 -10.28 4.26
C VAL A 184 -0.56 -10.30 2.80
N THR A 185 0.37 -10.01 1.89
CA THR A 185 0.12 -10.07 0.44
C THR A 185 0.75 -11.31 -0.17
N HIS A 186 -0.02 -12.08 -0.95
CA HIS A 186 0.56 -13.17 -1.77
C HIS A 186 0.99 -12.64 -3.14
N PRO A 187 2.30 -12.60 -3.47
CA PRO A 187 2.79 -11.93 -4.69
C PRO A 187 2.23 -12.52 -5.99
N GLU A 188 2.01 -13.83 -6.05
CA GLU A 188 1.55 -14.51 -7.26
C GLU A 188 0.03 -14.38 -7.50
N LEU A 189 -0.75 -14.24 -6.42
CA LEU A 189 -2.22 -14.18 -6.51
C LEU A 189 -2.73 -12.73 -6.52
N GLY A 190 -1.93 -11.78 -6.06
CA GLY A 190 -2.34 -10.38 -5.93
C GLY A 190 -3.40 -10.15 -4.86
N VAL A 191 -3.60 -11.09 -3.94
CA VAL A 191 -4.59 -11.03 -2.86
C VAL A 191 -3.92 -10.63 -1.55
N THR A 192 -4.61 -9.81 -0.77
CA THR A 192 -4.23 -9.41 0.59
C THR A 192 -5.18 -10.02 1.61
N VAL A 193 -4.63 -10.58 2.69
CA VAL A 193 -5.41 -11.24 3.75
C VAL A 193 -4.89 -10.81 5.12
N GLN A 194 -5.81 -10.53 6.06
CA GLN A 194 -5.45 -10.13 7.41
C GLN A 194 -5.26 -11.36 8.32
N LEU A 195 -4.03 -11.85 8.38
CA LEU A 195 -3.69 -13.09 9.09
C LEU A 195 -3.20 -12.83 10.53
N PRO A 196 -3.46 -13.75 11.48
CA PRO A 196 -2.89 -13.68 12.81
C PRO A 196 -1.38 -13.94 12.81
N ILE A 197 -0.65 -13.16 13.61
CA ILE A 197 0.78 -13.38 13.87
C ILE A 197 0.91 -14.50 14.90
N ILE A 198 1.75 -15.48 14.61
CA ILE A 198 2.09 -16.60 15.51
C ILE A 198 3.32 -16.24 16.34
N SER A 199 4.40 -15.83 15.65
CA SER A 199 5.69 -15.60 16.29
C SER A 199 6.54 -14.58 15.52
N VAL A 200 7.53 -14.00 16.20
CA VAL A 200 8.58 -13.19 15.55
C VAL A 200 9.83 -14.05 15.44
N LYS A 201 10.26 -14.34 14.21
CA LYS A 201 11.37 -15.27 13.96
C LYS A 201 12.72 -14.57 13.92
N LYS A 202 12.79 -13.42 13.27
CA LYS A 202 14.05 -12.67 13.10
C LYS A 202 13.79 -11.19 12.95
N ASN A 203 14.35 -10.39 13.85
CA ASN A 203 14.52 -8.96 13.62
C ASN A 203 15.93 -8.70 13.04
N PRO A 204 16.06 -7.92 11.93
CA PRO A 204 17.34 -7.70 11.27
C PRO A 204 18.33 -6.82 12.07
N GLN A 205 17.86 -6.06 13.05
CA GLN A 205 18.71 -5.11 13.79
C GLN A 205 19.46 -5.76 14.94
N ASN A 206 18.74 -6.51 15.79
CA ASN A 206 19.31 -7.13 16.98
C ASN A 206 18.48 -8.37 17.41
N PRO A 207 19.11 -9.50 17.76
CA PRO A 207 18.42 -10.64 18.36
C PRO A 207 17.55 -10.30 19.58
N MET A 208 17.96 -9.33 20.41
CA MET A 208 17.17 -8.83 21.54
C MET A 208 15.79 -8.32 21.11
N TYR A 209 15.69 -7.69 19.94
CA TYR A 209 14.42 -7.18 19.41
C TYR A 209 13.50 -8.31 18.96
N THR A 210 14.09 -9.43 18.52
CA THR A 210 13.34 -10.67 18.24
C THR A 210 12.67 -11.19 19.52
N GLN A 211 13.43 -11.25 20.63
CA GLN A 211 12.90 -11.70 21.93
C GLN A 211 11.83 -10.76 22.51
N LEU A 212 12.01 -9.45 22.33
CA LEU A 212 11.02 -8.45 22.73
C LEU A 212 9.79 -8.43 21.82
N GLY A 213 9.86 -9.08 20.65
CA GLY A 213 8.80 -9.15 19.66
C GLY A 213 8.64 -7.85 18.88
N VAL A 214 9.69 -7.06 18.68
CA VAL A 214 9.60 -5.78 17.97
C VAL A 214 9.36 -5.99 16.48
N LEU A 215 8.34 -5.31 15.96
CA LEU A 215 7.88 -5.36 14.58
C LEU A 215 8.39 -4.12 13.82
N THR A 216 9.61 -4.20 13.32
CA THR A 216 10.19 -3.16 12.43
C THR A 216 10.20 -3.63 10.99
N LYS A 217 10.41 -2.70 10.05
CA LYS A 217 10.65 -3.05 8.65
C LYS A 217 11.74 -4.13 8.51
N GLY A 218 11.48 -5.12 7.67
CA GLY A 218 12.34 -6.27 7.42
C GLY A 218 12.28 -7.38 8.48
N THR A 219 11.50 -7.22 9.55
CA THR A 219 11.29 -8.30 10.53
C THR A 219 10.58 -9.47 9.86
N ILE A 220 11.11 -10.67 10.07
CA ILE A 220 10.51 -11.92 9.64
C ILE A 220 9.61 -12.41 10.76
N ILE A 221 8.34 -12.56 10.42
CA ILE A 221 7.27 -13.06 11.29
C ILE A 221 6.73 -14.37 10.75
N GLU A 222 6.19 -15.18 11.64
CA GLU A 222 5.41 -16.36 11.30
C GLU A 222 3.93 -16.01 11.39
N VAL A 223 3.20 -16.27 10.32
CA VAL A 223 1.79 -15.92 10.18
C VAL A 223 0.96 -17.17 9.97
N ASN A 224 -0.24 -17.19 10.54
CA ASN A 224 -1.15 -18.30 10.37
C ASN A 224 -1.78 -18.21 8.97
N VAL A 225 -1.57 -19.23 8.14
CA VAL A 225 -2.06 -19.30 6.75
C VAL A 225 -3.17 -20.31 6.53
N SER A 226 -3.83 -20.78 7.60
CA SER A 226 -4.95 -21.73 7.50
C SER A 226 -6.07 -21.22 6.60
N GLU A 227 -6.31 -19.91 6.54
CA GLU A 227 -7.32 -19.28 5.68
C GLU A 227 -6.98 -19.36 4.18
N LEU A 228 -5.71 -19.59 3.81
CA LEU A 228 -5.27 -19.71 2.42
C LEU A 228 -5.40 -21.13 1.86
N GLY A 229 -5.71 -22.14 2.70
CA GLY A 229 -5.90 -23.51 2.24
C GLY A 229 -4.65 -24.15 1.61
N LEU A 230 -3.46 -23.74 2.03
CA LEU A 230 -2.20 -24.27 1.49
C LEU A 230 -2.00 -25.72 1.96
N VAL A 231 -1.70 -26.63 1.03
CA VAL A 231 -1.46 -28.05 1.32
C VAL A 231 -0.11 -28.47 0.74
N THR A 232 0.64 -29.27 1.48
CA THR A 232 1.90 -29.86 1.00
C THR A 232 1.62 -31.00 0.01
N ALA A 233 2.60 -31.40 -0.80
CA ALA A 233 2.43 -32.52 -1.73
C ALA A 233 2.00 -33.85 -1.05
N GLY A 234 2.30 -34.00 0.24
CA GLY A 234 1.87 -35.14 1.06
C GLY A 234 0.49 -35.00 1.71
N GLY A 235 -0.34 -34.04 1.29
CA GLY A 235 -1.71 -33.86 1.78
C GLY A 235 -1.83 -33.20 3.17
N LYS A 236 -0.71 -32.81 3.81
CA LYS A 236 -0.74 -32.10 5.09
C LYS A 236 -1.03 -30.63 4.89
N VAL A 237 -2.00 -30.10 5.64
CA VAL A 237 -2.38 -28.68 5.64
C VAL A 237 -1.28 -27.83 6.27
N VAL A 238 -0.89 -26.76 5.59
CA VAL A 238 0.05 -25.76 6.08
C VAL A 238 -0.73 -24.69 6.84
N TRP A 239 -0.38 -24.49 8.10
CA TRP A 239 -1.01 -23.49 8.95
C TRP A 239 -0.05 -22.35 9.35
N GLY A 240 1.25 -22.48 9.10
CA GLY A 240 2.25 -21.46 9.41
C GLY A 240 3.16 -21.18 8.21
N ARG A 241 3.41 -19.90 7.91
CA ARG A 241 4.37 -19.47 6.88
C ARG A 241 5.13 -18.23 7.34
N TRP A 242 6.34 -18.05 6.83
CA TRP A 242 7.10 -16.82 7.08
C TRP A 242 6.65 -15.70 6.15
N ALA A 243 6.53 -14.50 6.71
CA ALA A 243 6.26 -13.26 6.01
C ALA A 243 7.26 -12.20 6.47
N GLN A 244 7.55 -11.22 5.61
CA GLN A 244 8.52 -10.17 5.90
C GLN A 244 7.83 -8.81 5.91
N ILE A 245 7.91 -8.10 7.04
CA ILE A 245 7.31 -6.78 7.18
C ILE A 245 7.94 -5.80 6.18
N THR A 246 7.11 -5.15 5.37
CA THR A 246 7.54 -4.28 4.27
C THR A 246 7.51 -2.79 4.61
N ASN A 247 6.64 -2.37 5.52
CA ASN A 247 6.45 -0.97 5.89
C ASN A 247 7.08 -0.61 7.24
N ASN A 248 7.07 0.68 7.58
CA ASN A 248 7.44 1.19 8.90
C ASN A 248 6.18 1.30 9.75
N CYS A 249 5.86 0.23 10.48
CA CYS A 249 4.59 0.09 11.20
C CYS A 249 4.33 1.23 12.21
N GLU A 250 5.38 1.86 12.73
CA GLU A 250 5.29 3.00 13.67
C GLU A 250 4.64 4.26 13.08
N ASN A 251 4.66 4.44 11.75
CA ASN A 251 4.14 5.64 11.09
C ASN A 251 2.68 5.46 10.64
N ASP A 252 2.30 4.23 10.29
CA ASP A 252 1.05 3.96 9.58
C ASP A 252 -0.01 3.30 10.47
N GLY A 253 0.39 2.67 11.58
CA GLY A 253 -0.51 1.88 12.42
C GLY A 253 -0.93 0.54 11.81
N CYS A 254 -0.34 0.15 10.67
CA CYS A 254 -0.58 -1.11 9.97
C CYS A 254 0.71 -1.95 9.92
N VAL A 255 0.58 -3.26 10.07
CA VAL A 255 1.68 -4.23 9.88
C VAL A 255 1.48 -4.90 8.52
N ASN A 256 2.16 -4.41 7.48
CA ASN A 256 2.07 -4.97 6.13
C ASN A 256 3.25 -5.90 5.88
N ALA A 257 2.99 -7.12 5.41
CA ALA A 257 3.99 -8.17 5.23
C ALA A 257 3.77 -8.99 3.95
#